data_AF-A0A852X2D3-F1
#
_entry.id   AF-A0A852X2D3-F1
#
_cell.length_a   1.000
_cell.length_b   1.000
_cell.length_c   1.000
_cell.angle_alpha   90.00
_cell.angle_beta   90.00
_cell.angle_gamma   90.00
#
_symmetry.space_group_name_H-M   'P 1'
#
loop_
_entity.id
_entity.type
_entity.pdbx_description
1 polymer ?
#
loop_
_entity_poly.entity_id
_entity_poly.type
_entity_poly.pdbx_seq_one_letter_code
_entity_poly.pdbx_strand_id
1 'polypeptide(L)'
;MSQVDQVTFFRRPGCLLWGFFLVVGLCSASWLAQWMQEQGWVGDGLLQSLAIMVITLLVAFGLARLFRELTSRTRRVCPHCGVVTDPTFRVCRSCGRVK
;
A
#
# COMPACT_ATOMS: atom_id res chain seq x y z
N MET A 1 16.95 28.78 3.13
CA MET A 1 15.64 28.35 2.59
C MET A 1 15.90 27.30 1.51
N SER A 2 16.32 26.08 1.87
CA SER A 2 15.49 24.91 2.19
C SER A 2 14.61 24.43 1.01
N GLN A 3 15.27 23.96 -0.05
CA GLN A 3 14.67 23.26 -1.19
C GLN A 3 14.30 21.79 -0.87
N VAL A 4 14.38 21.37 0.39
CA VAL A 4 14.28 19.96 0.81
C VAL A 4 12.82 19.50 1.04
N ASP A 5 11.86 20.44 1.10
CA ASP A 5 10.49 20.10 1.53
C ASP A 5 9.58 19.55 0.41
N GLN A 6 9.86 19.84 -0.87
CA GLN A 6 8.96 19.41 -1.95
C GLN A 6 9.01 17.91 -2.27
N VAL A 7 10.05 17.19 -1.84
CA VAL A 7 10.16 15.74 -2.09
C VAL A 7 9.35 14.90 -1.09
N THR A 8 8.77 15.52 -0.06
CA THR A 8 7.99 14.79 0.96
C THR A 8 6.52 14.59 0.58
N PHE A 9 5.99 15.34 -0.40
CA PHE A 9 4.60 15.13 -0.85
C PHE A 9 4.42 13.81 -1.61
N PHE A 10 5.49 13.30 -2.24
CA PHE A 10 5.48 12.01 -2.95
C PHE A 10 5.76 10.79 -2.04
N ARG A 11 5.92 10.96 -0.72
CA ARG A 11 6.40 9.89 0.18
C ARG A 11 5.40 8.79 0.52
N ARG A 12 4.17 8.83 0.01
CA ARG A 12 3.21 7.73 0.17
C ARG A 12 2.71 7.23 -1.19
N PRO A 13 3.58 6.68 -2.05
CA PRO A 13 3.13 6.00 -3.26
C PRO A 13 2.11 4.90 -2.92
N GLY A 14 2.17 4.35 -1.69
CA GLY A 14 1.19 3.41 -1.17
C GLY A 14 -0.26 3.92 -1.14
N CYS A 15 -0.52 5.22 -0.95
CA CYS A 15 -1.90 5.75 -0.98
C CYS A 15 -2.47 5.83 -2.40
N LEU A 16 -1.66 6.28 -3.37
CA LEU A 16 -2.06 6.30 -4.78
C LEU A 16 -2.25 4.88 -5.32
N LEU A 17 -1.36 3.96 -4.95
CA LEU A 17 -1.48 2.55 -5.32
C LEU A 17 -2.74 1.92 -4.73
N TRP A 18 -3.07 2.21 -3.47
CA TRP A 18 -4.30 1.76 -2.83
C TRP A 18 -5.56 2.29 -3.51
N GLY A 19 -5.57 3.58 -3.84
CA GLY A 19 -6.67 4.19 -4.59
C GLY A 19 -6.87 3.50 -5.95
N PHE A 20 -5.78 3.22 -6.66
CA PHE A 20 -5.83 2.50 -7.94
C PHE A 20 -6.39 1.09 -7.78
N PHE A 21 -5.93 0.31 -6.79
CA PHE A 21 -6.45 -1.04 -6.54
C PHE A 21 -7.94 -1.04 -6.16
N LEU A 22 -8.41 -0.06 -5.38
CA LEU A 22 -9.82 0.08 -5.06
C LEU A 22 -10.67 0.37 -6.31
N VAL A 23 -10.22 1.28 -7.17
CA VAL A 23 -10.93 1.62 -8.42
C VAL A 23 -10.96 0.41 -9.37
N VAL A 24 -9.83 -0.25 -9.58
CA VAL A 24 -9.75 -1.45 -10.43
C VAL A 24 -10.60 -2.59 -9.87
N GLY A 25 -10.59 -2.79 -8.55
CA GLY A 25 -11.42 -3.79 -7.87
C GLY A 25 -12.92 -3.51 -7.97
N LEU A 26 -13.34 -2.25 -7.85
CA LEU A 26 -14.74 -1.87 -8.06
C LEU A 26 -15.17 -2.08 -9.51
N CYS A 27 -14.37 -1.63 -10.48
CA CYS A 27 -14.66 -1.83 -11.90
C CYS A 27 -14.76 -3.31 -12.28
N SER A 28 -13.85 -4.15 -11.79
CA SER A 28 -13.89 -5.58 -12.07
C SER A 28 -15.08 -6.26 -11.39
N ALA A 29 -15.45 -5.87 -10.17
CA ALA A 29 -16.64 -6.38 -9.49
C ALA A 29 -17.94 -6.00 -10.23
N SER A 30 -18.05 -4.74 -10.70
CA SER A 30 -19.20 -4.29 -11.50
C SER A 30 -19.33 -5.05 -12.81
N TRP A 31 -18.20 -5.25 -13.52
CA TRP A 31 -18.17 -6.06 -14.73
C TRP A 31 -18.63 -7.50 -14.44
N LEU A 32 -18.08 -8.14 -13.40
CA LEU A 32 -18.40 -9.52 -13.07
C LEU A 32 -19.87 -9.70 -12.70
N ALA A 33 -20.45 -8.75 -11.97
CA ALA A 33 -21.86 -8.75 -11.61
C ALA A 33 -22.76 -8.70 -12.86
N GLN A 34 -22.39 -7.87 -13.84
CA GLN A 34 -23.13 -7.75 -15.09
C GLN A 34 -23.06 -9.04 -15.92
N TRP A 35 -21.89 -9.68 -15.96
CA TRP A 35 -21.70 -10.97 -16.64
C TRP A 35 -22.47 -12.12 -15.99
N MET A 36 -22.55 -12.15 -14.66
CA MET A 36 -23.32 -13.14 -13.90
C MET A 36 -24.83 -13.04 -14.15
N GLN A 37 -25.34 -11.84 -14.41
CA GLN A 37 -26.76 -11.61 -14.69
C GLN A 37 -27.21 -12.28 -16.00
N GLU A 38 -26.32 -12.40 -16.99
CA GLU A 38 -26.60 -13.08 -18.25
C GLU A 38 -26.69 -14.61 -18.10
N GLN A 39 -26.07 -15.18 -17.07
CA GLN A 39 -26.05 -16.63 -16.83
C GLN A 39 -27.33 -17.15 -16.13
N GLY A 40 -28.27 -16.27 -15.77
CA GLY A 40 -29.56 -16.67 -15.17
C GLY A 40 -29.46 -17.21 -13.73
N TRP A 41 -28.33 -16.99 -13.05
CA TRP A 41 -28.14 -17.34 -11.64
C TRP A 41 -28.75 -16.25 -10.74
N VAL A 42 -30.09 -16.20 -10.68
CA VAL A 42 -30.83 -15.15 -9.95
C VAL A 42 -31.05 -15.50 -8.46
N GLY A 43 -30.51 -16.63 -7.99
CA GLY A 43 -30.87 -17.20 -6.68
C GLY A 43 -30.43 -16.42 -5.44
N ASP A 44 -29.23 -15.84 -5.43
CA ASP A 44 -28.60 -15.41 -4.16
C ASP A 44 -27.74 -14.14 -4.27
N GLY A 45 -28.21 -13.14 -5.02
CA GLY A 45 -27.46 -11.88 -5.22
C GLY A 45 -27.08 -11.15 -3.91
N LEU A 46 -27.85 -11.36 -2.83
CA LEU A 46 -27.59 -10.78 -1.52
C LEU A 46 -26.43 -11.49 -0.79
N LEU A 47 -26.38 -12.83 -0.89
CA LEU A 47 -25.28 -13.63 -0.34
C LEU A 47 -23.98 -13.37 -1.10
N GLN A 48 -24.06 -13.21 -2.42
CA GLN A 48 -22.89 -12.94 -3.25
C GLN A 48 -22.30 -11.54 -2.99
N SER A 49 -23.14 -10.51 -2.84
CA SER A 49 -22.67 -9.17 -2.50
C SER A 49 -22.07 -9.09 -1.08
N LEU A 50 -22.67 -9.77 -0.11
CA LEU A 50 -22.10 -9.94 1.24
C LEU A 50 -20.74 -10.65 1.21
N ALA A 51 -20.62 -11.75 0.46
CA ALA A 51 -19.38 -12.49 0.34
C ALA A 51 -18.25 -11.64 -0.25
N ILE A 52 -18.52 -10.92 -1.34
CA ILE A 52 -17.54 -10.01 -1.98
C ILE A 52 -17.10 -8.92 -1.02
N MET A 53 -18.03 -8.29 -0.30
CA MET A 53 -17.72 -7.26 0.69
C MET A 53 -16.81 -7.81 1.79
N VAL A 54 -17.13 -8.97 2.37
CA VAL A 54 -16.33 -9.59 3.45
C VAL A 54 -14.92 -9.94 2.95
N ILE A 55 -14.80 -10.54 1.77
CA ILE A 55 -13.49 -10.87 1.19
C ILE A 55 -12.66 -9.60 0.97
N THR A 56 -13.27 -8.55 0.44
CA THR A 56 -12.59 -7.27 0.18
C THR A 56 -12.07 -6.66 1.47
N LEU A 57 -12.87 -6.67 2.54
CA LEU A 57 -12.46 -6.17 3.87
C LEU A 57 -11.32 -7.01 4.47
N LEU A 58 -11.37 -8.33 4.37
CA LEU A 58 -10.32 -9.21 4.87
C LEU A 58 -8.99 -8.99 4.13
N VAL A 59 -9.03 -8.88 2.80
CA VAL A 59 -7.85 -8.60 1.97
C VAL A 59 -7.28 -7.21 2.32
N ALA A 60 -8.14 -6.20 2.43
CA ALA A 60 -7.77 -4.85 2.83
C ALA A 60 -7.05 -4.82 4.19
N PHE A 61 -7.62 -5.50 5.18
CA PHE A 61 -7.08 -5.58 6.53
C PHE A 61 -5.75 -6.35 6.58
N GLY A 62 -5.67 -7.49 5.88
CA GLY A 62 -4.45 -8.31 5.77
C GLY A 62 -3.29 -7.53 5.13
N LEU A 63 -3.57 -6.83 4.03
CA LEU A 63 -2.58 -5.97 3.37
C LEU A 63 -2.11 -4.83 4.27
N ALA A 64 -3.04 -4.15 4.95
CA ALA A 64 -2.68 -3.05 5.86
C ALA A 64 -1.73 -3.51 6.98
N ARG A 65 -1.97 -4.71 7.55
CA ARG A 65 -1.10 -5.30 8.57
C ARG A 65 0.28 -5.65 8.01
N LEU A 66 0.34 -6.29 6.83
CA LEU A 66 1.59 -6.65 6.17
C LEU A 66 2.44 -5.42 5.83
N PHE A 67 1.81 -4.35 5.34
CA PHE A 67 2.51 -3.09 5.06
C PHE A 67 3.05 -2.44 6.33
N ARG A 68 2.31 -2.44 7.45
CA ARG A 68 2.84 -1.93 8.73
C ARG A 68 4.12 -2.66 9.14
N GLU A 69 4.11 -3.99 9.00
CA GLU A 69 5.28 -4.82 9.32
C GLU A 69 6.48 -4.47 8.43
N LEU A 70 6.27 -4.39 7.11
CA LEU A 70 7.33 -4.07 6.13
C LEU A 70 7.88 -2.65 6.26
N THR A 71 7.03 -1.68 6.63
CA THR A 71 7.43 -0.27 6.76
C THR A 71 8.14 0.03 8.07
N SER A 72 8.11 -0.91 9.03
CA SER A 72 8.76 -0.76 10.34
C SER A 72 10.28 -0.88 10.31
N ARG A 73 10.91 -1.15 9.16
CA ARG A 73 12.39 -1.10 9.04
C ARG A 73 12.88 0.27 9.48
N THR A 74 13.47 0.31 10.67
CA THR A 74 13.88 1.52 11.38
C THR A 74 14.96 2.26 10.61
N ARG A 75 14.55 3.20 9.77
CA ARG A 75 15.49 4.08 9.06
C ARG A 75 16.19 4.98 10.08
N ARG A 76 17.51 4.88 10.21
CA ARG A 76 18.30 5.81 11.04
C ARG A 76 18.90 6.89 10.15
N VAL A 77 18.82 8.14 10.61
CA VAL A 77 19.45 9.28 9.95
C VAL A 77 20.91 9.37 10.44
N CYS A 78 21.86 9.51 9.52
CA CYS A 78 23.26 9.74 9.90
C CYS A 78 23.41 11.14 10.56
N PRO A 79 24.03 11.26 11.75
CA PRO A 79 24.15 12.54 12.46
C PRO A 79 25.08 13.55 11.77
N HIS A 80 25.96 13.09 10.87
CA HIS A 80 26.92 13.96 10.19
C HIS A 80 26.41 14.53 8.86
N CYS A 81 25.81 13.68 8.01
CA CYS A 81 25.40 14.08 6.66
C CYS A 81 23.88 14.16 6.47
N GLY A 82 23.08 13.74 7.46
CA GLY A 82 21.61 13.77 7.37
C GLY A 82 21.01 12.74 6.40
N VAL A 83 21.83 11.90 5.77
CA VAL A 83 21.34 10.87 4.85
C VAL A 83 20.71 9.72 5.63
N VAL A 84 19.58 9.23 5.13
CA VAL A 84 18.87 8.09 5.68
C VAL A 84 19.60 6.81 5.31
N THR A 85 20.15 6.11 6.31
CA THR A 85 20.93 4.88 6.13
C THR A 85 20.26 3.70 6.82
N ASP A 86 20.46 2.51 6.27
CA ASP A 86 20.01 1.27 6.90
C ASP A 86 20.77 1.09 8.24
N PRO A 87 20.08 0.78 9.36
CA PRO A 87 20.72 0.65 10.67
C PRO A 87 21.78 -0.44 10.75
N THR A 88 21.77 -1.38 9.79
CA THR A 88 22.70 -2.51 9.66
C THR A 88 24.09 -2.12 9.15
N PHE A 89 24.24 -0.97 8.48
CA PHE A 89 25.56 -0.54 7.99
C PHE A 89 26.39 0.12 9.10
N ARG A 90 27.64 -0.34 9.26
CA ARG A 90 28.62 0.29 10.14
C ARG A 90 29.19 1.58 9.56
N VAL A 91 29.24 1.70 8.23
CA VAL A 91 29.83 2.83 7.52
C VAL A 91 28.77 3.50 6.65
N CYS A 92 28.64 4.82 6.77
CA CYS A 92 27.74 5.61 5.91
C CYS A 92 28.26 5.62 4.47
N ARG A 93 27.45 5.17 3.50
CA ARG A 93 27.82 5.17 2.07
C ARG A 93 28.01 6.55 1.47
N SER A 94 27.41 7.59 2.06
CA SER A 94 27.50 8.97 1.53
C SER A 94 28.70 9.74 2.06
N CYS A 95 29.02 9.64 3.36
CA CYS A 95 30.13 10.39 3.96
C CYS A 95 31.34 9.54 4.35
N GLY A 96 31.28 8.21 4.20
CA GLY A 96 32.37 7.27 4.51
C GLY A 96 32.67 7.12 6.00
N ARG A 97 31.93 7.79 6.89
CA ARG A 97 32.17 7.72 8.34
C ARG A 97 31.53 6.49 8.96
N VAL A 98 32.25 5.92 9.93
CA VAL A 98 31.76 4.84 10.78
C VAL A 98 30.83 5.43 11.83
N LYS A 99 29.77 4.69 12.16
CA LYS A 99 28.73 5.08 13.12
C LYS A 99 29.27 5.25 14.54
#